data_AF-A0A923YK85-F1
#
_entry.id   AF-A0A923YK85-F1
#
_cell.length_a   1.000
_cell.length_b   1.000
_cell.length_c   1.000
_cell.angle_alpha   90.00
_cell.angle_beta   90.00
_cell.angle_gamma   90.00
#
_symmetry.space_group_name_H-M   'P 1'
#
loop_
_entity.id
_entity.type
_entity.pdbx_description
1 polymer ?
#
loop_
_entity_poly.entity_id
_entity_poly.type
_entity_poly.pdbx_seq_one_letter_code
_entity_poly.pdbx_strand_id
1 'polypeptide(L)'
;MFGTPLFAGLPGDIRVSFEFFPPKSDAMAAQLWDAITQLEPLAPSFVSVTYGAGGTTRERTHATVARIVRETSLVPAAHLTCVAASKAEIADIADQYWDAGVRHIVALRGDPPPTDAGRFTPHPQGYASAADLVSGLRARRDFEISVAAYPETHPEALSADHDLDSLKRKLDAGATRAITQFFFSTDAYFRFLDKALAAGITAPILPGIMPVTSFAAIRRMSANTEIPPWMEAMFAGLDERPGPRALVSAVVAADLCRRLYAGGVRDLHFYTLNRAEQAYAICQLLGLRPKEPV
;
A
#
# COMPACT_ATOMS: atom_id res chain seq x y z
N MET A 1 27.49 -24.84 -19.29
CA MET A 1 26.14 -24.41 -18.88
C MET A 1 26.31 -23.04 -18.25
N PHE A 2 26.04 -21.95 -18.96
CA PHE A 2 26.16 -20.61 -18.37
C PHE A 2 24.99 -20.44 -17.39
N GLY A 3 25.28 -20.07 -16.14
CA GLY A 3 24.24 -19.80 -15.16
C GLY A 3 23.41 -18.61 -15.61
N THR A 4 22.11 -18.82 -15.85
CA THR A 4 21.18 -17.76 -16.22
C THR A 4 21.05 -16.75 -15.08
N PRO A 5 21.16 -15.43 -15.33
CA PRO A 5 20.97 -14.42 -14.29
C PRO A 5 19.61 -14.55 -13.57
N LEU A 6 19.54 -14.15 -12.30
CA LEU A 6 18.37 -14.36 -11.42
C LEU A 6 17.02 -13.85 -11.96
N PHE A 7 17.05 -12.83 -12.81
CA PHE A 7 15.87 -12.17 -13.39
C PHE A 7 15.72 -12.45 -14.89
N ALA A 8 16.64 -13.19 -15.50
CA ALA A 8 16.60 -13.44 -16.93
C ALA A 8 15.48 -14.44 -17.26
N GLY A 9 14.69 -14.10 -18.28
CA GLY A 9 13.60 -14.95 -18.79
C GLY A 9 12.30 -14.87 -18.01
N LEU A 10 12.14 -13.93 -17.08
CA LEU A 10 10.84 -13.70 -16.44
C LEU A 10 9.84 -13.14 -17.49
N PRO A 11 8.63 -13.72 -17.60
CA PRO A 11 7.70 -13.43 -18.70
C PRO A 11 6.96 -12.10 -18.54
N GLY A 12 7.07 -11.41 -17.41
CA GLY A 12 6.34 -10.17 -17.16
C GLY A 12 4.85 -10.38 -16.90
N ASP A 13 4.43 -11.57 -16.47
CA ASP A 13 3.04 -11.94 -16.14
C ASP A 13 2.58 -11.43 -14.77
N ILE A 14 3.18 -10.35 -14.28
CA ILE A 14 2.80 -9.69 -13.04
C ILE A 14 1.83 -8.53 -13.29
N ARG A 15 1.03 -8.23 -12.28
CA ARG A 15 0.24 -7.01 -12.16
C ARG A 15 0.78 -6.19 -10.99
N VAL A 16 0.75 -4.88 -11.15
CA VAL A 16 1.30 -3.95 -10.17
C VAL A 16 0.29 -2.87 -9.80
N SER A 17 0.46 -2.32 -8.61
CA SER A 17 -0.24 -1.12 -8.15
C SER A 17 0.74 -0.26 -7.37
N PHE A 18 0.54 1.05 -7.37
CA PHE A 18 1.48 2.01 -6.79
C PHE A 18 0.77 2.92 -5.79
N GLU A 19 1.35 3.08 -4.61
CA GLU A 19 0.87 4.03 -3.61
C GLU A 19 1.70 5.31 -3.61
N PHE A 20 0.99 6.43 -3.56
CA PHE A 20 1.49 7.79 -3.45
C PHE A 20 0.94 8.48 -2.21
N PHE A 21 1.54 9.61 -1.84
CA PHE A 21 1.00 10.47 -0.79
C PHE A 21 0.79 11.91 -1.28
N PRO A 22 -0.22 12.62 -0.74
CA PRO A 22 -0.52 13.98 -1.14
C PRO A 22 0.65 14.93 -0.83
N PRO A 23 1.10 15.76 -1.80
CA PRO A 23 2.27 16.60 -1.65
C PRO A 23 2.02 17.75 -0.68
N LYS A 24 3.05 18.15 0.09
CA LYS A 24 2.96 19.27 1.07
C LYS A 24 3.54 20.59 0.55
N SER A 25 4.14 20.58 -0.63
CA SER A 25 4.76 21.72 -1.28
C SER A 25 4.75 21.54 -2.80
N ASP A 26 4.98 22.61 -3.55
CA ASP A 26 5.03 22.58 -5.02
C ASP A 26 6.14 21.65 -5.55
N ALA A 27 7.30 21.65 -4.89
CA ALA A 27 8.38 20.73 -5.22
C ALA A 27 7.97 19.26 -5.07
N MET A 28 7.24 18.92 -3.99
CA MET A 28 6.70 17.57 -3.79
C MET A 28 5.58 17.25 -4.78
N ALA A 29 4.81 18.25 -5.22
CA ALA A 29 3.78 18.09 -6.22
C ALA A 29 4.37 17.78 -7.60
N ALA A 30 5.46 18.47 -7.98
CA ALA A 30 6.23 18.17 -9.17
C ALA A 30 6.83 16.75 -9.10
N GLN A 31 7.44 16.38 -7.96
CA GLN A 31 8.00 15.04 -7.76
C GLN A 31 6.94 13.94 -7.86
N LEU A 32 5.76 14.14 -7.26
CA LEU A 32 4.65 13.22 -7.37
C LEU A 32 4.21 13.05 -8.83
N TRP A 33 4.04 14.15 -9.56
CA TRP A 33 3.55 14.10 -10.93
C TRP A 33 4.57 13.46 -11.89
N ASP A 34 5.86 13.71 -11.67
CA ASP A 34 6.94 13.02 -12.37
C ASP A 34 6.88 11.50 -12.12
N ALA A 35 6.70 11.08 -10.86
CA ALA A 35 6.57 9.66 -10.53
C ALA A 35 5.34 9.00 -11.18
N ILE A 36 4.19 9.69 -11.19
CA ILE A 36 2.97 9.22 -11.88
C ILE A 36 3.24 9.05 -13.37
N THR A 37 3.81 10.06 -14.01
CA THR A 37 4.09 10.06 -15.46
C THR A 37 5.03 8.92 -15.86
N GLN A 38 6.05 8.62 -15.03
CA GLN A 38 6.99 7.53 -15.29
C GLN A 38 6.38 6.13 -15.07
N LEU A 39 5.45 6.00 -14.11
CA LEU A 39 4.85 4.70 -13.75
C LEU A 39 3.59 4.37 -14.56
N GLU A 40 2.90 5.38 -15.11
CA GLU A 40 1.69 5.20 -15.92
C GLU A 40 1.87 4.23 -17.10
N PRO A 41 2.96 4.28 -17.90
CA PRO A 41 3.17 3.36 -19.02
C PRO A 41 3.24 1.88 -18.62
N LEU A 42 3.53 1.57 -17.35
CA LEU A 42 3.51 0.19 -16.84
C LEU A 42 2.09 -0.36 -16.67
N ALA A 43 1.05 0.47 -16.93
CA ALA A 43 -0.36 0.12 -16.88
C ALA A 43 -0.76 -0.60 -15.57
N PRO A 44 -0.52 0.02 -14.40
CA PRO A 44 -0.87 -0.58 -13.12
C PRO A 44 -2.38 -0.86 -13.03
N SER A 45 -2.75 -1.88 -12.26
CA SER A 45 -4.16 -2.22 -12.03
C SER A 45 -4.91 -1.10 -11.30
N PHE A 46 -4.23 -0.38 -10.41
CA PHE A 46 -4.71 0.85 -9.78
C PHE A 46 -3.53 1.61 -9.18
N VAL A 47 -3.76 2.88 -8.81
CA VAL A 47 -2.84 3.66 -7.98
C VAL A 47 -3.57 4.15 -6.74
N SER A 48 -2.96 4.08 -5.56
CA SER A 48 -3.57 4.59 -4.32
C SER A 48 -2.96 5.92 -3.89
N VAL A 49 -3.76 6.77 -3.26
CA VAL A 49 -3.29 8.01 -2.63
C VAL A 49 -3.66 7.98 -1.15
N THR A 50 -2.64 8.12 -0.31
CA THR A 50 -2.80 8.06 1.15
C THR A 50 -3.62 9.21 1.73
N TYR A 51 -4.16 8.96 2.92
CA TYR A 51 -4.98 9.89 3.69
C TYR A 51 -4.30 10.12 5.04
N GLY A 52 -3.97 11.38 5.33
CA GLY A 52 -3.22 11.78 6.51
C GLY A 52 -3.98 11.49 7.80
N ALA A 53 -3.23 11.22 8.87
CA ALA A 53 -3.76 10.97 10.21
C ALA A 53 -4.79 12.06 10.60
N GLY A 54 -5.90 11.63 11.20
CA GLY A 54 -7.01 12.51 11.61
C GLY A 54 -7.62 13.36 10.48
N GLY A 55 -7.41 13.01 9.20
CA GLY A 55 -7.94 13.78 8.07
C GLY A 55 -7.16 15.04 7.70
N THR A 56 -5.95 15.23 8.25
CA THR A 56 -5.12 16.43 8.03
C THR A 56 -4.72 16.71 6.57
N THR A 57 -4.87 15.74 5.66
CA THR A 57 -4.59 15.90 4.23
C THR A 57 -5.81 15.68 3.35
N ARG A 58 -7.04 15.71 3.90
CA ARG A 58 -8.28 15.42 3.16
C ARG A 58 -8.35 16.14 1.81
N GLU A 59 -8.26 17.46 1.83
CA GLU A 59 -8.36 18.30 0.63
C GLU A 59 -7.26 17.98 -0.39
N ARG A 60 -6.02 17.79 0.07
CA ARG A 60 -4.90 17.44 -0.81
C ARG A 60 -5.06 16.05 -1.43
N THR A 61 -5.60 15.10 -0.68
CA THR A 61 -5.90 13.74 -1.17
C THR A 61 -6.94 13.82 -2.27
N HIS A 62 -8.04 14.54 -2.01
CA HIS A 62 -9.11 14.77 -2.99
C HIS A 62 -8.58 15.44 -4.27
N ALA A 63 -7.82 16.53 -4.15
CA ALA A 63 -7.23 17.21 -5.30
C ALA A 63 -6.31 16.27 -6.11
N THR A 64 -5.53 15.43 -5.44
CA THR A 64 -4.62 14.48 -6.10
C THR A 64 -5.39 13.41 -6.87
N VAL A 65 -6.37 12.73 -6.25
CA VAL A 65 -7.13 11.68 -6.95
C VAL A 65 -7.98 12.24 -8.09
N ALA A 66 -8.61 13.41 -7.90
CA ALA A 66 -9.38 14.08 -8.96
C ALA A 66 -8.48 14.50 -10.14
N ARG A 67 -7.25 14.91 -9.87
CA ARG A 67 -6.27 15.22 -10.92
C ARG A 67 -5.85 13.95 -11.68
N ILE A 68 -5.60 12.84 -10.99
CA ILE A 68 -5.30 11.55 -11.62
C ILE A 68 -6.44 11.13 -12.56
N VAL A 69 -7.70 11.20 -12.11
CA VAL A 69 -8.88 10.90 -12.97
C VAL A 69 -8.90 11.77 -14.23
N ARG A 70 -8.61 13.07 -14.10
CA ARG A 70 -8.72 14.04 -15.21
C ARG A 70 -7.57 13.98 -16.21
N GLU A 71 -6.35 13.72 -15.75
CA GLU A 71 -5.12 14.00 -16.50
C GLU A 71 -4.34 12.73 -16.87
N THR A 72 -4.79 11.54 -16.46
CA THR A 72 -4.12 10.27 -16.74
C THR A 72 -5.12 9.17 -17.13
N SER A 73 -4.61 8.04 -17.61
CA SER A 73 -5.38 6.81 -17.85
C SER A 73 -5.51 5.90 -16.62
N LEU A 74 -4.93 6.31 -15.49
CA LEU A 74 -4.84 5.50 -14.28
C LEU A 74 -6.19 5.39 -13.56
N VAL A 75 -6.37 4.29 -12.84
CA VAL A 75 -7.52 4.05 -11.96
C VAL A 75 -7.11 4.41 -10.52
N PRO A 76 -7.54 5.57 -9.96
CA PRO A 76 -7.17 5.94 -8.61
C PRO A 76 -8.03 5.25 -7.56
N ALA A 77 -7.37 4.91 -6.45
CA ALA A 77 -7.96 4.46 -5.20
C ALA A 77 -7.68 5.49 -4.11
N ALA A 78 -8.73 6.06 -3.51
CA ALA A 78 -8.55 7.00 -2.42
C ALA A 78 -8.47 6.27 -1.07
N HIS A 79 -7.45 6.55 -0.27
CA HIS A 79 -7.48 6.12 1.13
C HIS A 79 -8.55 6.93 1.87
N LEU A 80 -9.26 6.25 2.77
CA LEU A 80 -10.26 6.89 3.63
C LEU A 80 -10.22 6.26 5.02
N THR A 81 -10.05 7.10 6.05
CA THR A 81 -9.97 6.67 7.44
C THR A 81 -11.23 7.06 8.20
N CYS A 82 -11.69 6.24 9.15
CA CYS A 82 -12.83 6.58 10.01
C CYS A 82 -12.48 7.24 11.36
N VAL A 83 -11.20 7.36 11.69
CA VAL A 83 -10.74 8.07 12.91
C VAL A 83 -11.14 9.55 12.86
N ALA A 84 -11.57 10.08 14.01
CA ALA A 84 -11.90 11.50 14.21
C ALA A 84 -12.94 12.11 13.25
N ALA A 85 -13.79 11.29 12.62
CA ALA A 85 -14.85 11.74 11.71
C ALA A 85 -16.18 11.05 12.01
N SER A 86 -17.27 11.80 11.90
CA SER A 86 -18.64 11.26 11.94
C SER A 86 -18.97 10.44 10.69
N LYS A 87 -19.96 9.56 10.78
CA LYS A 87 -20.47 8.82 9.62
C LYS A 87 -20.97 9.75 8.50
N ALA A 88 -21.53 10.90 8.85
CA ALA A 88 -22.01 11.90 7.90
C ALA A 88 -20.84 12.52 7.11
N GLU A 89 -19.78 12.94 7.79
CA GLU A 89 -18.59 13.48 7.12
C GLU A 89 -17.92 12.45 6.20
N ILE A 90 -17.85 11.19 6.64
CA ILE A 90 -17.33 10.10 5.81
C ILE A 90 -18.22 9.86 4.58
N ALA A 91 -19.54 9.94 4.73
CA ALA A 91 -20.47 9.81 3.61
C ALA A 91 -20.28 10.94 2.59
N ASP A 92 -20.16 12.19 3.06
CA ASP A 92 -19.93 13.35 2.20
C ASP A 92 -18.61 13.22 1.43
N ILE A 93 -17.54 12.74 2.08
CA ILE A 93 -16.25 12.50 1.43
C ILE A 93 -16.37 11.39 0.37
N ALA A 94 -17.07 10.31 0.70
CA ALA A 94 -17.28 9.20 -0.23
C ALA A 94 -18.09 9.65 -1.46
N ASP A 95 -19.14 10.45 -1.28
CA ASP A 95 -19.90 11.02 -2.40
C ASP A 95 -19.04 11.99 -3.24
N GLN A 96 -18.20 12.82 -2.61
CA GLN A 96 -17.26 13.68 -3.34
C GLN A 96 -16.26 12.86 -4.18
N TYR A 97 -15.71 11.77 -3.65
CA TYR A 97 -14.87 10.86 -4.42
C TYR A 97 -15.63 10.24 -5.59
N TRP A 98 -16.88 9.81 -5.36
CA TRP A 98 -17.72 9.24 -6.41
C TRP A 98 -17.98 10.27 -7.53
N ASP A 99 -18.35 11.49 -7.18
CA ASP A 99 -18.63 12.55 -8.15
C ASP A 99 -17.37 12.96 -8.91
N ALA A 100 -16.19 12.89 -8.28
CA ALA A 100 -14.89 13.10 -8.92
C ALA A 100 -14.41 11.94 -9.82
N GLY A 101 -15.19 10.85 -9.94
CA GLY A 101 -14.85 9.70 -10.78
C GLY A 101 -14.05 8.60 -10.09
N VAL A 102 -13.77 8.70 -8.79
CA VAL A 102 -13.10 7.64 -8.02
C VAL A 102 -14.11 6.53 -7.70
N ARG A 103 -13.75 5.28 -8.04
CA ARG A 103 -14.61 4.10 -7.82
C ARG A 103 -13.98 3.07 -6.87
N HIS A 104 -12.76 3.32 -6.41
CA HIS A 104 -12.01 2.44 -5.53
C HIS A 104 -11.61 3.18 -4.26
N ILE A 105 -11.89 2.60 -3.09
CA ILE A 105 -11.48 3.12 -1.78
C ILE A 105 -10.57 2.12 -1.08
N VAL A 106 -9.49 2.61 -0.46
CA VAL A 106 -8.72 1.86 0.54
C VAL A 106 -9.25 2.24 1.91
N ALA A 107 -10.10 1.39 2.49
CA ALA A 107 -10.80 1.65 3.74
C ALA A 107 -9.94 1.27 4.95
N LEU A 108 -9.66 2.26 5.80
CA LEU A 108 -8.75 2.14 6.93
C LEU A 108 -9.42 2.63 8.21
N ARG A 109 -8.98 2.13 9.35
CA ARG A 109 -9.36 2.72 10.64
C ARG A 109 -8.74 4.12 10.77
N GLY A 110 -7.46 4.22 10.41
CA GLY A 110 -6.63 5.40 10.58
C GLY A 110 -5.84 5.37 11.89
N ASP A 111 -4.74 6.09 11.89
CA ASP A 111 -3.90 6.30 13.07
C ASP A 111 -4.53 7.37 13.97
N PRO A 112 -4.46 7.20 15.30
CA PRO A 112 -4.93 8.23 16.22
C PRO A 112 -4.14 9.53 16.03
N PRO A 113 -4.76 10.70 16.25
CA PRO A 113 -4.05 11.96 16.28
C PRO A 113 -2.88 11.92 17.29
N PRO A 114 -1.77 12.64 17.03
CA PRO A 114 -0.64 12.69 17.96
C PRO A 114 -1.00 13.16 19.38
N THR A 115 -2.13 13.85 19.52
CA THR A 115 -2.65 14.38 20.80
C THR A 115 -3.25 13.30 21.72
N ASP A 116 -3.62 12.14 21.19
CA ASP A 116 -4.49 11.17 21.89
C ASP A 116 -3.73 10.01 22.53
N ALA A 117 -2.50 10.27 22.99
CA ALA A 117 -1.61 9.27 23.61
C ALA A 117 -1.43 7.96 22.80
N GLY A 118 -1.70 8.00 21.49
CA GLY A 118 -1.53 6.88 20.58
C GLY A 118 -2.60 5.79 20.65
N ARG A 119 -3.75 6.00 21.32
CA ARG A 119 -4.86 5.02 21.32
C ARG A 119 -6.00 5.45 20.42
N PHE A 120 -6.45 4.56 19.54
CA PHE A 120 -7.65 4.79 18.76
C PHE A 120 -8.89 4.89 19.65
N THR A 121 -9.61 6.01 19.52
CA THR A 121 -10.96 6.18 20.07
C THR A 121 -11.87 6.61 18.91
N PRO A 122 -12.98 5.90 18.66
CA PRO A 122 -13.90 6.29 17.59
C PRO A 122 -14.57 7.62 17.92
N HIS A 123 -14.84 8.41 16.90
CA HIS A 123 -15.70 9.58 17.05
C HIS A 123 -17.06 9.14 17.61
N PRO A 124 -17.72 9.91 18.51
CA PRO A 124 -18.99 9.51 19.13
C PRO A 124 -20.10 9.15 18.12
N GLN A 125 -20.05 9.75 16.93
CA GLN A 125 -20.95 9.50 15.80
C GLN A 125 -20.25 8.83 14.60
N GLY A 126 -19.05 8.28 14.80
CA GLY A 126 -18.21 7.69 13.76
C GLY A 126 -18.37 6.17 13.63
N TYR A 127 -17.51 5.57 12.81
CA TYR A 127 -17.36 4.13 12.74
C TYR A 127 -16.39 3.63 13.82
N ALA A 128 -16.68 2.49 14.44
CA ALA A 128 -15.86 1.91 15.49
C ALA A 128 -14.66 1.12 14.96
N SER A 129 -14.73 0.67 13.70
CA SER A 129 -13.70 -0.13 13.07
C SER A 129 -13.64 0.07 11.56
N ALA A 130 -12.55 -0.39 10.94
CA ALA A 130 -12.45 -0.44 9.48
C ALA A 130 -13.51 -1.37 8.86
N ALA A 131 -13.95 -2.42 9.55
CA ALA A 131 -15.02 -3.29 9.06
C ALA A 131 -16.36 -2.54 8.99
N ASP A 132 -16.68 -1.72 9.99
CA ASP A 132 -17.90 -0.90 9.96
C ASP A 132 -17.84 0.16 8.87
N LEU A 133 -16.65 0.75 8.63
CA LEU A 133 -16.42 1.66 7.53
C LEU A 133 -16.69 0.98 6.17
N VAL A 134 -16.18 -0.25 5.97
CA VAL A 134 -16.42 -1.02 4.74
C VAL A 134 -17.92 -1.24 4.52
N SER A 135 -18.65 -1.69 5.54
CA SER A 135 -20.11 -1.88 5.47
C SER A 135 -20.83 -0.59 5.10
N GLY A 136 -20.45 0.53 5.73
CA GLY A 136 -21.03 1.84 5.46
C GLY A 136 -20.78 2.32 4.03
N LEU A 137 -19.55 2.13 3.51
CA LEU A 137 -19.20 2.50 2.14
C LEU A 137 -19.94 1.63 1.11
N ARG A 138 -20.03 0.31 1.34
CA ARG A 138 -20.78 -0.62 0.46
C ARG A 138 -22.26 -0.29 0.40
N ALA A 139 -22.87 0.09 1.52
CA ALA A 139 -24.26 0.49 1.56
C ALA A 139 -24.52 1.84 0.84
N ARG A 140 -23.48 2.67 0.69
CA ARG A 140 -23.61 4.02 0.11
C ARG A 140 -23.55 4.00 -1.41
N ARG A 141 -22.51 3.37 -1.99
CA ARG A 141 -22.27 3.26 -3.44
C ARG A 141 -21.56 1.94 -3.74
N ASP A 142 -21.56 1.55 -5.01
CA ASP A 142 -20.85 0.35 -5.49
C ASP A 142 -19.35 0.61 -5.64
N PHE A 143 -18.67 0.84 -4.52
CA PHE A 143 -17.22 0.98 -4.48
C PHE A 143 -16.54 -0.38 -4.56
N GLU A 144 -15.46 -0.45 -5.33
CA GLU A 144 -14.39 -1.40 -5.07
C GLU A 144 -13.70 -0.99 -3.76
N ILE A 145 -13.45 -1.95 -2.86
CA ILE A 145 -12.87 -1.63 -1.55
C ILE A 145 -11.67 -2.55 -1.28
N SER A 146 -10.52 -1.94 -0.98
CA SER A 146 -9.34 -2.60 -0.40
C SER A 146 -9.26 -2.32 1.10
N VAL A 147 -8.67 -3.24 1.86
CA VAL A 147 -8.40 -3.05 3.30
C VAL A 147 -6.96 -3.42 3.65
N ALA A 148 -6.45 -2.93 4.78
CA ALA A 148 -5.11 -3.30 5.25
C ALA A 148 -5.08 -4.74 5.80
N ALA A 149 -3.94 -5.42 5.66
CA ALA A 149 -3.60 -6.70 6.31
C ALA A 149 -2.21 -6.59 6.95
N TYR A 150 -1.90 -7.40 7.97
CA TYR A 150 -0.64 -7.31 8.70
C TYR A 150 -0.02 -8.71 8.85
N PRO A 151 0.93 -9.09 7.99
CA PRO A 151 1.60 -10.39 8.05
C PRO A 151 2.26 -10.67 9.40
N GLU A 152 2.66 -9.61 10.09
CA GLU A 152 3.39 -9.64 11.36
C GLU A 152 2.57 -9.05 12.52
N THR A 153 1.23 -9.09 12.40
CA THR A 153 0.25 -8.66 13.41
C THR A 153 0.25 -7.14 13.67
N HIS A 154 -0.93 -6.52 13.63
CA HIS A 154 -1.12 -5.12 13.95
C HIS A 154 -0.61 -4.79 15.39
N PRO A 155 0.09 -3.66 15.61
CA PRO A 155 0.63 -3.29 16.92
C PRO A 155 -0.38 -3.23 18.07
N GLU A 156 -1.61 -2.85 17.77
CA GLU A 156 -2.71 -2.79 18.75
C GLU A 156 -3.58 -4.05 18.81
N ALA A 157 -3.26 -5.10 18.04
CA ALA A 157 -4.03 -6.34 18.11
C ALA A 157 -3.75 -7.10 19.40
N LEU A 158 -4.79 -7.73 19.97
CA LEU A 158 -4.68 -8.53 21.19
C LEU A 158 -3.87 -9.82 20.98
N SER A 159 -3.90 -10.36 19.76
CA SER A 159 -3.16 -11.54 19.32
C SER A 159 -3.14 -11.60 17.78
N ALA A 160 -2.29 -12.46 17.21
CA ALA A 160 -2.28 -12.72 15.78
C ALA A 160 -3.63 -13.26 15.27
N ASP A 161 -4.29 -14.12 16.06
CA ASP A 161 -5.61 -14.68 15.71
C ASP A 161 -6.69 -13.59 15.73
N HIS A 162 -6.65 -12.68 16.71
CA HIS A 162 -7.58 -11.55 16.75
C HIS A 162 -7.42 -10.60 15.55
N ASP A 163 -6.18 -10.38 15.10
CA ASP A 163 -5.91 -9.56 13.91
C ASP A 163 -6.38 -10.25 12.63
N LEU A 164 -6.25 -11.58 12.56
CA LEU A 164 -6.79 -12.38 11.46
C LEU A 164 -8.32 -12.34 11.41
N ASP A 165 -8.99 -12.46 12.56
CA ASP A 165 -10.44 -12.28 12.67
C ASP A 165 -10.88 -10.87 12.27
N SER A 166 -10.07 -9.86 12.57
CA SER A 166 -10.28 -8.48 12.11
C SER A 166 -10.19 -8.36 10.58
N LEU A 167 -9.20 -9.01 9.96
CA LEU A 167 -9.13 -9.10 8.50
C LEU A 167 -10.37 -9.80 7.92
N LYS A 168 -10.75 -10.95 8.48
CA LYS A 168 -11.94 -11.69 8.03
C LYS A 168 -13.20 -10.81 8.09
N ARG A 169 -13.44 -10.12 9.20
CA ARG A 169 -14.59 -9.20 9.35
C ARG A 169 -14.62 -8.09 8.31
N LYS A 170 -13.45 -7.52 7.95
CA LYS A 170 -13.36 -6.49 6.90
C LYS A 170 -13.73 -7.04 5.52
N LEU A 171 -13.32 -8.26 5.21
CA LEU A 171 -13.63 -8.93 3.94
C LEU A 171 -15.10 -9.36 3.89
N ASP A 172 -15.61 -9.96 4.97
CA ASP A 172 -17.02 -10.35 5.11
C ASP A 172 -17.97 -9.13 5.04
N ALA A 173 -17.50 -7.93 5.47
CA ALA A 173 -18.22 -6.66 5.32
C ALA A 173 -18.30 -6.15 3.86
N GLY A 174 -17.58 -6.78 2.92
CA GLY A 174 -17.65 -6.50 1.50
C GLY A 174 -16.37 -5.93 0.89
N ALA A 175 -15.23 -5.94 1.59
CA ALA A 175 -13.96 -5.59 0.96
C ALA A 175 -13.57 -6.66 -0.08
N THR A 176 -13.08 -6.22 -1.22
CA THR A 176 -12.77 -7.07 -2.39
C THR A 176 -11.37 -7.67 -2.35
N ARG A 177 -10.44 -7.03 -1.62
CA ARG A 177 -9.05 -7.48 -1.44
C ARG A 177 -8.44 -6.87 -0.19
N ALA A 178 -7.31 -7.42 0.21
CA ALA A 178 -6.44 -6.82 1.20
C ALA A 178 -5.09 -6.41 0.59
N ILE A 179 -4.46 -5.40 1.18
CA ILE A 179 -3.09 -4.97 0.88
C ILE A 179 -2.32 -5.07 2.19
N THR A 180 -1.22 -5.82 2.20
CA THR A 180 -0.44 -6.00 3.42
C THR A 180 0.36 -4.75 3.74
N GLN A 181 0.57 -4.49 5.03
CA GLN A 181 1.74 -3.74 5.48
C GLN A 181 3.00 -4.31 4.84
N PHE A 182 4.02 -3.47 4.62
CA PHE A 182 5.29 -3.93 4.11
C PHE A 182 5.96 -4.93 5.07
N PHE A 183 6.78 -5.80 4.51
CA PHE A 183 7.54 -6.83 5.22
C PHE A 183 8.87 -7.07 4.52
N PHE A 184 9.83 -7.68 5.23
CA PHE A 184 11.15 -8.00 4.67
C PHE A 184 11.42 -9.51 4.60
N SER A 185 10.48 -10.33 5.07
CA SER A 185 10.56 -11.79 5.05
C SER A 185 9.43 -12.39 4.20
N THR A 186 9.77 -13.09 3.12
CA THR A 186 8.78 -13.85 2.35
C THR A 186 8.07 -14.90 3.19
N ASP A 187 8.78 -15.47 4.17
CA ASP A 187 8.20 -16.50 5.03
C ASP A 187 7.14 -15.92 5.95
N ALA A 188 7.29 -14.66 6.40
CA ALA A 188 6.24 -13.97 7.15
C ALA A 188 4.97 -13.83 6.32
N TYR A 189 5.11 -13.41 5.06
CA TYR A 189 3.99 -13.29 4.13
C TYR A 189 3.33 -14.65 3.80
N PHE A 190 4.10 -15.68 3.45
CA PHE A 190 3.53 -16.98 3.10
C PHE A 190 2.87 -17.70 4.29
N ARG A 191 3.49 -17.65 5.48
CA ARG A 191 2.83 -18.17 6.70
C ARG A 191 1.54 -17.42 7.02
N PHE A 192 1.50 -16.11 6.74
CA PHE A 192 0.29 -15.33 6.90
C PHE A 192 -0.80 -15.75 5.89
N LEU A 193 -0.45 -15.99 4.63
CA LEU A 193 -1.39 -16.53 3.64
C LEU A 193 -1.93 -17.91 4.04
N ASP A 194 -1.08 -18.81 4.54
CA ASP A 194 -1.50 -20.13 5.01
C ASP A 194 -2.53 -20.02 6.14
N LYS A 195 -2.27 -19.14 7.11
CA LYS A 195 -3.22 -18.85 8.21
C LYS A 195 -4.52 -18.24 7.69
N ALA A 196 -4.44 -17.28 6.78
CA ALA A 196 -5.62 -16.65 6.19
C ALA A 196 -6.50 -17.67 5.45
N LEU A 197 -5.88 -18.53 4.63
CA LEU A 197 -6.58 -19.60 3.93
C LEU A 197 -7.21 -20.60 4.91
N ALA A 198 -6.50 -21.00 5.97
CA ALA A 198 -7.01 -21.88 7.01
C ALA A 198 -8.21 -21.27 7.77
N ALA A 199 -8.26 -19.93 7.90
CA ALA A 199 -9.39 -19.18 8.46
C ALA A 199 -10.53 -18.93 7.45
N GLY A 200 -10.43 -19.49 6.24
CA GLY A 200 -11.45 -19.34 5.19
C GLY A 200 -11.40 -18.01 4.43
N ILE A 201 -10.31 -17.25 4.54
CA ILE A 201 -10.11 -16.03 3.74
C ILE A 201 -9.56 -16.43 2.37
N THR A 202 -10.38 -16.25 1.33
CA THR A 202 -10.03 -16.56 -0.07
C THR A 202 -9.87 -15.32 -0.95
N ALA A 203 -10.17 -14.13 -0.41
CA ALA A 203 -9.99 -12.87 -1.13
C ALA A 203 -8.50 -12.62 -1.44
N PRO A 204 -8.16 -11.93 -2.55
CA PRO A 204 -6.78 -11.59 -2.86
C PRO A 204 -6.12 -10.76 -1.75
N ILE A 205 -4.90 -11.14 -1.36
CA ILE A 205 -4.07 -10.43 -0.38
C ILE A 205 -2.77 -10.01 -1.07
N LEU A 206 -2.68 -8.74 -1.48
CA LEU A 206 -1.53 -8.20 -2.21
C LEU A 206 -0.40 -7.90 -1.22
N PRO A 207 0.84 -8.37 -1.46
CA PRO A 207 1.98 -7.98 -0.66
C PRO A 207 2.34 -6.51 -0.92
N GLY A 208 2.37 -5.72 0.15
CA GLY A 208 2.92 -4.38 0.16
C GLY A 208 4.46 -4.44 0.16
N ILE A 209 5.08 -3.77 -0.80
CA ILE A 209 6.53 -3.73 -0.99
C ILE A 209 6.99 -2.30 -0.79
N MET A 210 7.84 -2.07 0.22
CA MET A 210 8.50 -0.79 0.39
C MET A 210 9.98 -0.89 0.01
N PRO A 211 10.39 -0.26 -1.09
CA PRO A 211 11.79 -0.04 -1.37
C PRO A 211 12.44 0.83 -0.27
N VAL A 212 13.55 0.37 0.30
CA VAL A 212 14.26 1.03 1.42
C VAL A 212 15.03 2.26 0.96
N THR A 213 14.36 3.40 0.88
CA THR A 213 15.03 4.66 0.52
C THR A 213 15.87 5.26 1.65
N SER A 214 15.50 4.99 2.91
CA SER A 214 16.19 5.43 4.12
C SER A 214 15.99 4.41 5.24
N PHE A 215 17.08 3.84 5.75
CA PHE A 215 17.02 2.82 6.79
C PHE A 215 16.42 3.38 8.09
N ALA A 216 16.74 4.63 8.44
CA ALA A 216 16.12 5.33 9.56
C ALA A 216 14.60 5.49 9.38
N ALA A 217 14.13 5.78 8.16
CA ALA A 217 12.69 5.85 7.89
C ALA A 217 12.02 4.48 8.03
N ILE A 218 12.67 3.40 7.56
CA ILE A 218 12.19 2.03 7.75
C ILE A 218 12.02 1.71 9.23
N ARG A 219 13.04 1.94 10.06
CA ARG A 219 12.96 1.67 11.50
C ARG A 219 11.78 2.37 12.17
N ARG A 220 11.51 3.62 11.78
CA ARG A 220 10.35 4.37 12.29
C ARG A 220 9.01 3.83 11.79
N MET A 221 8.95 3.38 10.54
CA MET A 221 7.70 2.91 9.90
C MET A 221 7.41 1.43 10.19
N SER A 222 8.39 0.66 10.64
CA SER A 222 8.29 -0.80 10.75
C SER A 222 7.24 -1.23 11.77
N ALA A 223 7.00 -0.46 12.82
CA ALA A 223 6.08 -0.86 13.89
C ALA A 223 6.41 -2.30 14.38
N ASN A 224 5.51 -3.28 14.17
CA ASN A 224 5.76 -4.70 14.48
C ASN A 224 6.51 -5.48 13.39
N THR A 225 6.74 -4.88 12.22
CA THR A 225 7.47 -5.51 11.11
C THR A 225 8.91 -5.78 11.53
N GLU A 226 9.31 -7.03 11.50
CA GLU A 226 10.66 -7.47 11.82
C GLU A 226 11.62 -7.01 10.72
N ILE A 227 12.67 -6.29 11.13
CA ILE A 227 13.81 -5.96 10.28
C ILE A 227 14.86 -7.06 10.49
N PRO A 228 15.15 -7.89 9.47
CA PRO A 228 16.11 -8.97 9.65
C PRO A 228 17.51 -8.44 9.98
N PRO A 229 18.28 -9.10 10.86
CA PRO A 229 19.64 -8.64 11.21
C PRO A 229 20.60 -8.54 10.01
N TRP A 230 20.43 -9.38 9.00
CA TRP A 230 21.21 -9.29 7.76
C TRP A 230 20.96 -7.99 7.00
N MET A 231 19.74 -7.44 7.11
CA MET A 231 19.37 -6.18 6.47
C MET A 231 20.07 -5.02 7.18
N GLU A 232 20.06 -5.00 8.53
CA GLU A 232 20.82 -4.01 9.30
C GLU A 232 22.30 -4.01 8.91
N ALA A 233 22.91 -5.19 8.80
CA ALA A 233 24.30 -5.33 8.38
C ALA A 233 24.54 -4.82 6.94
N MET A 234 23.62 -5.06 6.00
CA MET A 234 23.73 -4.57 4.62
C MET A 234 23.63 -3.05 4.51
N PHE A 235 22.87 -2.40 5.40
CA PHE A 235 22.67 -0.94 5.39
C PHE A 235 23.66 -0.18 6.29
N ALA A 236 24.46 -0.87 7.09
CA ALA A 236 25.43 -0.26 7.99
C ALA A 236 26.40 0.69 7.24
N GLY A 237 26.51 1.94 7.71
CA GLY A 237 27.41 2.94 7.13
C GLY A 237 26.91 3.61 5.84
N LEU A 238 25.66 3.37 5.44
CA LEU A 238 25.07 3.96 4.22
C LEU A 238 24.18 5.18 4.48
N ASP A 239 24.06 5.65 5.72
CA ASP A 239 23.15 6.74 6.10
C ASP A 239 23.43 8.04 5.35
N GLU A 240 24.70 8.41 5.24
CA GLU A 240 25.16 9.61 4.51
C GLU A 240 25.57 9.32 3.06
N ARG A 241 25.18 8.15 2.52
CA ARG A 241 25.55 7.69 1.16
C ARG A 241 24.32 7.35 0.33
N PRO A 242 23.52 8.35 -0.10
CA PRO A 242 22.23 8.13 -0.75
C PRO A 242 22.31 7.30 -2.05
N GLY A 243 23.35 7.48 -2.87
CA GLY A 243 23.55 6.69 -4.09
C GLY A 243 23.77 5.20 -3.81
N PRO A 244 24.84 4.81 -3.10
CA PRO A 244 25.05 3.42 -2.70
C PRO A 244 23.87 2.80 -1.93
N ARG A 245 23.24 3.57 -1.03
CA ARG A 245 22.03 3.11 -0.30
C ARG A 245 20.89 2.76 -1.25
N ALA A 246 20.65 3.56 -2.28
CA ALA A 246 19.60 3.31 -3.26
C ALA A 246 19.85 2.01 -4.05
N LEU A 247 21.11 1.70 -4.38
CA LEU A 247 21.49 0.46 -5.06
C LEU A 247 21.27 -0.77 -4.17
N VAL A 248 21.71 -0.72 -2.92
CA VAL A 248 21.50 -1.81 -1.94
C VAL A 248 20.01 -2.06 -1.73
N SER A 249 19.23 -0.99 -1.56
CA SER A 249 17.77 -1.06 -1.47
C SER A 249 17.12 -1.74 -2.68
N ALA A 250 17.52 -1.34 -3.89
CA ALA A 250 16.97 -1.91 -5.11
C ALA A 250 17.23 -3.42 -5.20
N VAL A 251 18.44 -3.88 -4.81
CA VAL A 251 18.77 -5.31 -4.77
C VAL A 251 17.91 -6.07 -3.76
N VAL A 252 17.75 -5.53 -2.55
CA VAL A 252 16.95 -6.17 -1.50
C VAL A 252 15.47 -6.27 -1.89
N ALA A 253 14.89 -5.19 -2.39
CA ALA A 253 13.50 -5.17 -2.83
C ALA A 253 13.27 -6.06 -4.06
N ALA A 254 14.22 -6.09 -5.01
CA ALA A 254 14.14 -6.97 -6.18
C ALA A 254 14.21 -8.45 -5.79
N ASP A 255 15.10 -8.85 -4.87
CA ASP A 255 15.17 -10.25 -4.40
C ASP A 255 13.89 -10.65 -3.66
N LEU A 256 13.33 -9.76 -2.82
CA LEU A 256 12.04 -9.97 -2.18
C LEU A 256 10.94 -10.26 -3.22
N CYS A 257 10.79 -9.39 -4.22
CA CYS A 257 9.78 -9.57 -5.26
C CYS A 257 10.03 -10.83 -6.10
N ARG A 258 11.28 -11.17 -6.40
CA ARG A 258 11.63 -12.40 -7.12
C ARG A 258 11.23 -13.65 -6.34
N ARG A 259 11.45 -13.66 -5.03
CA ARG A 259 11.04 -14.78 -4.16
C ARG A 259 9.53 -14.89 -4.05
N LEU A 260 8.83 -13.76 -3.91
CA LEU A 260 7.37 -13.73 -3.95
C LEU A 260 6.84 -14.28 -5.27
N TYR A 261 7.43 -13.85 -6.39
CA TYR A 261 7.10 -14.36 -7.73
C TYR A 261 7.31 -15.86 -7.84
N ALA A 262 8.45 -16.36 -7.37
CA ALA A 262 8.76 -17.80 -7.36
C ALA A 262 7.79 -18.60 -6.48
N GLY A 263 7.28 -18.00 -5.39
CA GLY A 263 6.22 -18.57 -4.55
C GLY A 263 4.80 -18.38 -5.10
N GLY A 264 4.64 -17.98 -6.36
CA GLY A 264 3.34 -17.91 -7.04
C GLY A 264 2.62 -16.56 -6.96
N VAL A 265 3.19 -15.55 -6.31
CA VAL A 265 2.60 -14.20 -6.29
C VAL A 265 2.67 -13.58 -7.68
N ARG A 266 1.54 -13.02 -8.15
CA ARG A 266 1.45 -12.30 -9.42
C ARG A 266 0.95 -10.87 -9.31
N ASP A 267 0.53 -10.45 -8.12
CA ASP A 267 0.09 -9.10 -7.84
C ASP A 267 1.01 -8.47 -6.80
N LEU A 268 1.56 -7.29 -7.09
CA LEU A 268 2.45 -6.56 -6.17
C LEU A 268 1.93 -5.13 -5.94
N HIS A 269 1.98 -4.67 -4.70
CA HIS A 269 1.63 -3.30 -4.34
C HIS A 269 2.87 -2.56 -3.85
N PHE A 270 3.25 -1.45 -4.47
CA PHE A 270 4.48 -0.74 -4.13
C PHE A 270 4.21 0.57 -3.40
N TYR A 271 4.83 0.73 -2.23
CA TYR A 271 4.91 2.00 -1.52
C TYR A 271 6.02 2.86 -2.11
N THR A 272 5.66 3.73 -3.07
CA THR A 272 6.65 4.43 -3.92
C THR A 272 7.36 5.59 -3.23
N LEU A 273 6.76 6.13 -2.17
CA LEU A 273 7.17 7.39 -1.54
C LEU A 273 7.31 8.55 -2.55
N ASN A 274 6.42 8.60 -3.55
CA ASN A 274 6.41 9.55 -4.65
C ASN A 274 7.69 9.50 -5.50
N ARG A 275 8.28 8.32 -5.69
CA ARG A 275 9.44 8.09 -6.56
C ARG A 275 9.21 6.87 -7.46
N ALA A 276 9.47 7.02 -8.76
CA ALA A 276 9.27 5.94 -9.73
C ALA A 276 10.44 4.96 -9.81
N GLU A 277 11.67 5.45 -9.69
CA GLU A 277 12.90 4.73 -10.09
C GLU A 277 12.98 3.28 -9.58
N GLN A 278 12.81 3.05 -8.28
CA GLN A 278 12.95 1.72 -7.69
C GLN A 278 11.80 0.79 -8.08
N ALA A 279 10.55 1.27 -8.03
CA ALA A 279 9.39 0.49 -8.43
C ALA A 279 9.45 0.12 -9.92
N TYR A 280 9.83 1.08 -10.76
CA TYR A 280 10.00 0.90 -12.20
C TYR A 280 11.12 -0.12 -12.50
N ALA A 281 12.29 0.01 -11.87
CA ALA A 281 13.39 -0.93 -12.04
C ALA A 281 13.01 -2.36 -11.63
N ILE A 282 12.27 -2.53 -10.54
CA ILE A 282 11.78 -3.85 -10.11
C ILE A 282 10.78 -4.41 -11.11
N CYS A 283 9.84 -3.60 -11.60
CA CYS A 283 8.92 -4.02 -12.68
C CYS A 283 9.72 -4.50 -13.90
N GLN A 284 10.75 -3.74 -14.29
CA GLN A 284 11.62 -4.11 -15.40
C GLN A 284 12.35 -5.44 -15.15
N LEU A 285 12.89 -5.65 -13.95
CA LEU A 285 13.55 -6.91 -13.59
C LEU A 285 12.59 -8.10 -13.61
N LEU A 286 11.31 -7.90 -13.26
CA LEU A 286 10.28 -8.95 -13.30
C LEU A 286 9.68 -9.18 -14.69
N GLY A 287 10.20 -8.49 -15.72
CA GLY A 287 9.75 -8.63 -17.10
C GLY A 287 8.57 -7.74 -17.48
N LEU A 288 8.01 -6.95 -16.55
CA LEU A 288 6.96 -5.99 -16.85
C LEU A 288 7.58 -4.77 -17.56
N ARG A 289 7.12 -4.50 -18.78
CA ARG A 289 7.63 -3.43 -19.66
C ARG A 289 6.52 -2.40 -19.88
N PRO A 290 6.86 -1.14 -20.19
CA PRO A 290 5.88 -0.16 -20.66
C PRO A 290 5.08 -0.72 -21.82
N LYS A 291 3.77 -0.47 -21.82
CA LYS A 291 2.97 -0.67 -23.03
C LYS A 291 3.36 0.42 -24.02
N GLU A 292 3.59 0.02 -25.28
CA GLU A 292 3.76 1.01 -26.35
C GLU A 292 2.50 1.88 -26.40
N PRO A 293 2.65 3.21 -26.54
CA PRO A 293 1.50 4.06 -26.77
C PRO A 293 0.80 3.62 -28.05
N VAL A 294 -0.50 3.33 -27.95
CA VAL A 294 -1.38 3.06 -29.09
C VAL A 294 -1.61 4.35 -29.86
#